data_AF-A0A1M5E1V5-F1
#
_entry.id   AF-A0A1M5E1V5-F1
#
_cell.length_a   1.000
_cell.length_b   1.000
_cell.length_c   1.000
_cell.angle_alpha   90.00
_cell.angle_beta   90.00
_cell.angle_gamma   90.00
#
_symmetry.space_group_name_H-M   'P 1'
#
loop_
_entity.id
_entity.type
_entity.pdbx_description
1 polymer ?
#
loop_
_entity_poly.entity_id
_entity_poly.type
_entity_poly.pdbx_seq_one_letter_code
_entity_poly.pdbx_strand_id
1 'polypeptide(L)'
;MEANDFEHKSFEINGRTVEYKTKVVSKVEQDFINLSDNNREFIAYSLVDAEILLKQLDASKDLSSYTAYDLDTLINYWLHKKSWFKHVSEEEFVNAIGAAFGHCLNVRFKTIWTIVSDEYGTDFACISESPKFQTFPFSSVRKAVEEGREGPLQDIIDLINKHLSDQAI
;
A
#
# COMPACT_ATOMS: atom_id res chain seq x y z
N MET A 1 14.49 7.20 25.90
CA MET A 1 14.19 6.54 24.62
C MET A 1 13.89 5.09 24.95
N GLU A 2 12.61 4.76 25.10
CA GLU A 2 12.21 3.37 25.34
C GLU A 2 12.51 2.55 24.08
N ALA A 3 13.08 1.37 24.28
CA ALA A 3 13.26 0.40 23.21
C ALA A 3 11.89 0.12 22.59
N ASN A 4 11.78 0.26 21.27
CA ASN A 4 10.51 0.01 20.60
C ASN A 4 10.12 -1.48 20.77
N ASP A 5 9.09 -1.75 21.58
CA ASP A 5 8.50 -3.08 21.87
C ASP A 5 7.82 -3.75 20.65
N PHE A 6 8.51 -3.84 19.51
CA PHE A 6 8.05 -4.63 18.37
C PHE A 6 8.52 -6.07 18.50
N GLU A 7 7.61 -7.01 18.35
CA GLU A 7 7.93 -8.42 18.14
C GLU A 7 8.28 -8.61 16.66
N HIS A 8 9.48 -9.11 16.39
CA HIS A 8 9.93 -9.46 15.05
C HIS A 8 9.42 -10.87 14.69
N LYS A 9 8.78 -11.00 13.53
CA LYS A 9 8.22 -12.25 13.02
C LYS A 9 8.61 -12.45 11.57
N SER A 10 8.54 -13.69 11.14
CA SER A 10 8.67 -14.04 9.72
C SER A 10 7.82 -15.25 9.36
N PHE A 11 7.56 -15.42 8.07
CA PHE A 11 7.00 -16.64 7.51
C PHE A 11 7.51 -16.87 6.08
N GLU A 12 7.47 -18.12 5.64
CA GLU A 12 7.84 -18.52 4.28
C GLU A 12 6.61 -18.57 3.39
N ILE A 13 6.70 -17.98 2.19
CA ILE A 13 5.67 -18.08 1.15
C ILE A 13 6.33 -18.11 -0.22
N ASN A 14 5.94 -19.07 -1.06
CA ASN A 14 6.46 -19.21 -2.44
C ASN A 14 8.00 -19.17 -2.54
N GLY A 15 8.71 -19.72 -1.54
CA GLY A 15 10.18 -19.77 -1.53
C GLY A 15 10.88 -18.46 -1.14
N ARG A 16 10.16 -17.49 -0.59
CA ARG A 16 10.74 -16.29 0.05
C ARG A 16 10.31 -16.14 1.51
N THR A 17 11.18 -15.54 2.29
CA THR A 17 10.92 -15.09 3.65
C THR A 17 10.28 -13.71 3.64
N VAL A 18 9.13 -13.58 4.31
CA VAL A 18 8.50 -12.28 4.61
C VAL A 18 8.81 -11.91 6.05
N GLU A 19 9.51 -10.81 6.26
CA GLU A 19 9.83 -10.28 7.58
C GLU A 19 8.87 -9.15 7.97
N TYR A 20 8.33 -9.20 9.18
CA TYR A 20 7.38 -8.20 9.66
C TYR A 20 7.51 -7.99 11.16
N LYS A 21 6.98 -6.85 11.61
CA LYS A 21 6.98 -6.47 13.02
C LYS A 21 5.54 -6.32 13.50
N THR A 22 5.25 -6.86 14.67
CA THR A 22 3.94 -6.72 15.31
C THR A 22 4.08 -6.02 16.65
N LYS A 23 3.11 -5.16 16.98
CA LYS A 23 2.96 -4.58 18.31
C LYS A 23 1.49 -4.54 18.65
N VAL A 24 1.14 -5.00 19.84
CA VAL A 24 -0.19 -4.78 20.40
C VAL A 24 -0.20 -3.36 20.97
N VAL A 25 -1.09 -2.53 20.46
CA VAL A 25 -1.27 -1.15 20.93
C VAL A 25 -2.61 -1.02 21.63
N SER A 26 -2.71 -0.08 22.57
CA SER A 26 -4.01 0.32 23.10
C SER A 26 -4.91 0.79 21.97
N LYS A 27 -6.21 0.54 22.09
CA LYS A 27 -7.20 0.99 21.11
C LYS A 27 -7.13 2.52 21.02
N VAL A 28 -6.82 3.02 19.82
CA VAL A 28 -6.95 4.43 19.46
C VAL A 28 -8.36 4.63 18.92
N GLU A 29 -9.02 5.73 19.32
CA GLU A 29 -10.31 6.10 18.73
C GLU A 29 -10.09 6.60 17.30
N GLN A 30 -10.88 6.08 16.36
CA GLN A 30 -10.75 6.38 14.94
C GLN A 30 -12.11 6.75 14.36
N ASP A 31 -12.12 7.86 13.63
CA ASP A 31 -13.26 8.30 12.83
C ASP A 31 -13.13 7.76 11.40
N PHE A 32 -14.18 7.07 10.95
CA PHE A 32 -14.28 6.52 9.59
C PHE A 32 -15.16 7.42 8.75
N ILE A 33 -14.54 8.15 7.83
CA ILE A 33 -15.17 9.19 7.02
C ILE A 33 -15.28 8.68 5.58
N ASN A 34 -16.50 8.70 5.04
CA ASN A 34 -16.74 8.38 3.63
C ASN A 34 -15.99 9.34 2.71
N LEU A 35 -15.49 8.84 1.57
CA LEU A 35 -14.86 9.70 0.57
C LEU A 35 -15.84 10.76 0.06
N SER A 36 -15.40 12.02 0.11
CA SER A 36 -16.00 13.13 -0.63
C SER A 36 -15.74 12.97 -2.14
N ASP A 37 -16.41 13.79 -2.95
CA ASP A 37 -16.19 13.79 -4.40
C ASP A 37 -14.74 14.17 -4.75
N ASN A 38 -14.19 15.21 -4.10
CA ASN A 38 -12.78 15.61 -4.28
C ASN A 38 -11.81 14.47 -3.96
N ASN A 39 -12.10 13.67 -2.94
CA ASN A 39 -11.26 12.52 -2.57
C ASN A 39 -11.31 11.44 -3.65
N ARG A 40 -12.48 11.19 -4.24
CA ARG A 40 -12.65 10.23 -5.34
C ARG A 40 -11.96 10.71 -6.60
N GLU A 41 -12.07 12.00 -6.92
CA GLU A 41 -11.38 12.62 -8.04
C GLU A 41 -9.86 12.53 -7.88
N PHE A 42 -9.34 12.84 -6.70
CA PHE A 42 -7.91 12.69 -6.41
C PHE A 42 -7.40 11.26 -6.65
N ILE A 43 -8.13 10.25 -6.14
CA ILE A 43 -7.77 8.84 -6.38
C ILE A 43 -7.85 8.51 -7.87
N ALA A 44 -8.88 8.99 -8.57
CA ALA A 44 -9.05 8.74 -10.00
C ALA A 44 -7.92 9.35 -10.84
N TYR A 45 -7.51 10.60 -10.56
CA TYR A 45 -6.37 11.23 -11.22
C TYR A 45 -5.07 10.49 -10.93
N SER A 46 -4.85 10.12 -9.66
CA SER A 46 -3.67 9.34 -9.26
C SER A 46 -3.61 7.98 -9.97
N LEU A 47 -4.77 7.34 -10.25
CA LEU A 47 -4.83 6.10 -11.01
C LEU A 47 -4.45 6.28 -12.49
N VAL A 48 -4.76 7.44 -13.09
CA VAL A 48 -4.32 7.76 -14.46
C VAL A 48 -2.79 7.85 -14.51
N ASP A 49 -2.18 8.54 -13.54
CA ASP A 49 -0.73 8.63 -13.44
C ASP A 49 -0.09 7.24 -13.21
N ALA A 50 -0.72 6.40 -12.38
CA ALA A 50 -0.26 5.05 -12.16
C ALA A 50 -0.29 4.21 -13.44
N GLU A 51 -1.31 4.35 -14.27
CA GLU A 51 -1.41 3.63 -15.55
C GLU A 51 -0.28 4.05 -16.51
N ILE A 52 0.10 5.32 -16.52
CA ILE A 52 1.24 5.82 -17.30
C ILE A 52 2.55 5.16 -16.82
N LEU A 53 2.77 5.13 -15.49
CA LEU A 53 3.97 4.51 -14.91
C LEU A 53 4.04 3.01 -15.16
N LEU A 54 2.91 2.30 -15.05
CA LEU A 54 2.81 0.87 -15.37
C LEU A 54 3.15 0.59 -16.85
N LYS A 55 2.62 1.40 -17.77
CA LYS A 55 2.94 1.27 -19.21
C LYS A 55 4.40 1.59 -19.53
N GLN A 56 5.03 2.46 -18.74
CA GLN A 56 6.46 2.73 -18.86
C GLN A 56 7.31 1.54 -18.40
N LEU A 57 6.84 0.76 -17.41
CA LEU A 57 7.48 -0.47 -16.98
C LEU A 57 7.36 -1.55 -18.06
N ASP A 58 6.14 -1.78 -18.57
CA ASP A 58 5.83 -2.71 -19.64
C ASP A 58 4.54 -2.24 -20.34
N ALA A 59 4.60 -2.05 -21.65
CA ALA A 59 3.48 -1.49 -22.44
C ALA A 59 2.21 -2.36 -22.41
N SER A 60 2.30 -3.63 -22.00
CA SER A 60 1.16 -4.52 -21.80
C SER A 60 0.46 -4.37 -20.45
N LYS A 61 1.05 -3.63 -19.50
CA LYS A 61 0.50 -3.44 -18.17
C LYS A 61 -0.51 -2.30 -18.15
N ASP A 62 -1.59 -2.51 -17.41
CA ASP A 62 -2.63 -1.53 -17.11
C ASP A 62 -3.26 -1.83 -15.75
N LEU A 63 -4.25 -1.04 -15.34
CA LEU A 63 -4.97 -1.22 -14.07
C LEU A 63 -5.75 -2.55 -13.97
N SER A 64 -5.86 -3.32 -15.04
CA SER A 64 -6.53 -4.63 -15.04
C SER A 64 -5.58 -5.83 -14.94
N SER A 65 -4.28 -5.62 -15.18
CA SER A 65 -3.29 -6.69 -15.42
C SER A 65 -2.01 -6.60 -14.58
N TYR A 66 -1.87 -5.55 -13.77
CA TYR A 66 -0.74 -5.37 -12.86
C TYR A 66 -0.90 -6.13 -11.54
N THR A 67 0.22 -6.24 -10.82
CA THR A 67 0.35 -6.88 -9.51
C THR A 67 1.09 -5.98 -8.52
N ALA A 68 1.08 -6.31 -7.23
CA ALA A 68 1.89 -5.60 -6.24
C ALA A 68 3.40 -5.67 -6.55
N TYR A 69 3.88 -6.78 -7.15
CA TYR A 69 5.26 -6.88 -7.65
C TYR A 69 5.60 -5.85 -8.72
N ASP A 70 4.67 -5.53 -9.62
CA ASP A 70 4.89 -4.50 -10.64
C ASP A 70 5.06 -3.13 -9.97
N LEU A 71 4.27 -2.84 -8.93
CA LEU A 71 4.39 -1.61 -8.14
C LEU A 71 5.70 -1.56 -7.33
N ASP A 72 6.10 -2.67 -6.70
CA ASP A 72 7.39 -2.77 -6.01
C ASP A 72 8.56 -2.58 -6.99
N THR A 73 8.43 -3.06 -8.23
CA THR A 73 9.44 -2.82 -9.27
C THR A 73 9.56 -1.34 -9.61
N LEU A 74 8.44 -0.61 -9.68
CA LEU A 74 8.44 0.85 -9.86
C LEU A 74 9.08 1.57 -8.67
N ILE A 75 8.80 1.14 -7.44
CA ILE A 75 9.47 1.68 -6.23
C ILE A 75 10.98 1.45 -6.31
N ASN A 76 11.42 0.24 -6.67
CA ASN A 76 12.85 -0.05 -6.81
C ASN A 76 13.50 0.82 -7.90
N TYR A 77 12.81 1.06 -9.01
CA TYR A 77 13.31 1.98 -10.04
C TYR A 77 13.32 3.42 -9.54
N TRP A 78 12.35 3.84 -8.74
CA TRP A 78 12.35 5.18 -8.15
C TRP A 78 13.57 5.39 -7.25
N LEU A 79 13.89 4.40 -6.41
CA LEU A 79 15.02 4.43 -5.48
C LEU A 79 16.38 4.41 -6.20
N HIS A 80 16.52 3.57 -7.22
CA HIS A 80 17.84 3.29 -7.84
C HIS A 80 18.06 3.91 -9.21
N LYS A 81 16.98 4.34 -9.88
CA LYS A 81 16.96 4.84 -11.26
C LYS A 81 16.07 6.08 -11.38
N LYS A 82 16.19 7.03 -10.44
CA LYS A 82 15.39 8.28 -10.42
C LYS A 82 15.31 9.02 -11.76
N SER A 83 16.34 8.91 -12.61
CA SER A 83 16.37 9.48 -13.96
C SER A 83 15.34 8.90 -14.95
N TRP A 84 14.67 7.80 -14.62
CA TRP A 84 13.48 7.31 -15.34
C TRP A 84 12.23 8.17 -15.08
N PHE A 85 12.24 8.95 -14.00
CA PHE A 85 11.09 9.72 -13.51
C PHE A 85 11.37 11.23 -13.51
N LYS A 86 12.14 11.73 -14.50
CA LYS A 86 12.63 13.12 -14.55
C LYS A 86 11.57 14.20 -14.37
N HIS A 87 10.33 13.91 -14.74
CA HIS A 87 9.21 14.86 -14.71
C HIS A 87 8.14 14.50 -13.69
N VAL A 88 8.42 13.54 -12.80
CA VAL A 88 7.50 13.09 -11.77
C VAL A 88 8.09 13.46 -10.41
N SER A 89 7.37 14.28 -9.65
CA SER A 89 7.72 14.60 -8.28
C SER A 89 7.50 13.39 -7.36
N GLU A 90 8.08 13.44 -6.17
CA GLU A 90 7.89 12.37 -5.20
C GLU A 90 6.46 12.21 -4.74
N GLU A 91 5.76 13.33 -4.57
CA GLU A 91 4.36 13.32 -4.21
C GLU A 91 3.50 12.69 -5.30
N GLU A 92 3.70 13.06 -6.58
CA GLU A 92 3.00 12.46 -7.71
C GLU A 92 3.27 10.95 -7.79
N PHE A 93 4.53 10.54 -7.60
CA PHE A 93 4.88 9.12 -7.60
C PHE A 93 4.21 8.35 -6.45
N VAL A 94 4.30 8.87 -5.23
CA VAL A 94 3.66 8.26 -4.04
C VAL A 94 2.15 8.18 -4.23
N ASN A 95 1.53 9.23 -4.78
CA ASN A 95 0.09 9.27 -5.02
C ASN A 95 -0.32 8.23 -6.06
N ALA A 96 0.40 8.15 -7.18
CA ALA A 96 0.15 7.18 -8.23
C ALA A 96 0.26 5.74 -7.72
N ILE A 97 1.40 5.39 -7.13
CA ILE A 97 1.64 4.02 -6.64
C ILE A 97 0.72 3.68 -5.46
N GLY A 98 0.42 4.63 -4.57
CA GLY A 98 -0.51 4.45 -3.46
C GLY A 98 -1.94 4.21 -3.93
N ALA A 99 -2.42 4.98 -4.91
CA ALA A 99 -3.75 4.81 -5.49
C ALA A 99 -3.87 3.47 -6.21
N ALA A 100 -2.86 3.08 -6.99
CA ALA A 100 -2.81 1.75 -7.60
C ALA A 100 -2.79 0.64 -6.54
N PHE A 101 -1.96 0.74 -5.51
CA PHE A 101 -1.94 -0.29 -4.47
C PHE A 101 -3.30 -0.44 -3.77
N GLY A 102 -3.98 0.66 -3.46
CA GLY A 102 -5.34 0.60 -2.93
C GLY A 102 -6.36 0.03 -3.93
N HIS A 103 -6.23 0.31 -5.23
CA HIS A 103 -7.03 -0.36 -6.26
C HIS A 103 -6.80 -1.88 -6.26
N CYS A 104 -5.55 -2.32 -6.17
CA CYS A 104 -5.19 -3.74 -6.07
C CYS A 104 -5.86 -4.39 -4.85
N LEU A 105 -5.81 -3.73 -3.69
CA LEU A 105 -6.46 -4.19 -2.45
C LEU A 105 -7.99 -4.27 -2.59
N ASN A 106 -8.63 -3.28 -3.22
CA ASN A 106 -10.07 -3.28 -3.44
C ASN A 106 -10.49 -4.43 -4.37
N VAL A 107 -9.75 -4.66 -5.46
CA VAL A 107 -10.06 -5.73 -6.42
C VAL A 107 -9.89 -7.11 -5.77
N ARG A 108 -8.76 -7.33 -5.10
CA ARG A 108 -8.35 -8.63 -4.55
C ARG A 108 -9.09 -9.02 -3.28
N PHE A 109 -9.30 -8.08 -2.38
CA PHE A 109 -9.84 -8.35 -1.04
C PHE A 109 -11.18 -7.66 -0.77
N LYS A 110 -11.79 -7.01 -1.76
CA LYS A 110 -13.08 -6.31 -1.64
C LYS A 110 -13.06 -5.24 -0.53
N THR A 111 -11.90 -4.63 -0.32
CA THR A 111 -11.76 -3.49 0.57
C THR A 111 -12.45 -2.25 0.00
N ILE A 112 -12.74 -1.29 0.87
CA ILE A 112 -13.39 -0.02 0.53
C ILE A 112 -12.48 1.13 0.96
N TRP A 113 -12.29 2.09 0.05
CA TRP A 113 -11.61 3.34 0.38
C TRP A 113 -12.39 4.15 1.41
N THR A 114 -11.71 4.52 2.48
CA THR A 114 -12.25 5.29 3.60
C THR A 114 -11.18 6.27 4.08
N ILE A 115 -11.57 7.46 4.53
CA ILE A 115 -10.65 8.33 5.27
C ILE A 115 -10.70 7.92 6.74
N VAL A 116 -9.54 7.68 7.33
CA VAL A 116 -9.40 7.39 8.76
C VAL A 116 -8.73 8.58 9.41
N SER A 117 -9.37 9.13 10.44
CA SER A 117 -8.80 10.19 11.27
C SER A 117 -8.66 9.71 12.71
N ASP A 118 -7.51 9.96 13.30
CA ASP A 118 -7.22 9.68 14.70
C ASP A 118 -6.31 10.76 15.32
N GLU A 119 -5.81 10.52 16.53
CA GLU A 119 -4.96 11.46 17.25
C GLU A 119 -3.61 11.76 16.56
N TYR A 120 -3.18 10.90 15.62
CA TYR A 120 -1.92 11.04 14.89
C TYR A 120 -2.09 11.71 13.52
N GLY A 121 -3.34 11.87 13.04
CA GLY A 121 -3.63 12.58 11.81
C GLY A 121 -4.78 11.96 11.01
N THR A 122 -4.80 12.26 9.72
CA THR A 122 -5.84 11.81 8.78
C THR A 122 -5.18 11.17 7.57
N ASP A 123 -5.63 9.98 7.16
CA ASP A 123 -5.06 9.23 6.04
C ASP A 123 -6.14 8.46 5.25
N PHE A 124 -5.82 8.14 4.00
CA PHE A 124 -6.62 7.27 3.15
C PHE A 124 -6.31 5.80 3.47
N ALA A 125 -7.37 5.03 3.73
CA ALA A 125 -7.28 3.62 4.07
C ALA A 125 -8.15 2.75 3.14
N CYS A 126 -7.69 1.52 2.92
CA CYS A 126 -8.50 0.45 2.36
C CYS A 126 -8.89 -0.50 3.50
N ILE A 127 -10.20 -0.57 3.79
CA ILE A 127 -10.76 -1.31 4.93
C ILE A 127 -11.54 -2.53 4.44
N SER A 128 -11.33 -3.67 5.09
CA SER A 128 -12.18 -4.86 4.98
C SER A 128 -12.84 -5.11 6.33
N GLU A 129 -14.14 -5.37 6.33
CA GLU A 129 -14.91 -5.73 7.55
C GLU A 129 -14.96 -7.24 7.79
N SER A 130 -14.79 -8.05 6.74
CA SER A 130 -14.90 -9.51 6.83
C SER A 130 -13.97 -10.21 5.84
N PRO A 131 -12.79 -10.69 6.29
CA PRO A 131 -12.23 -10.53 7.63
C PRO A 131 -11.71 -9.11 7.89
N LYS A 132 -11.58 -8.75 9.17
CA LYS A 132 -11.30 -7.38 9.58
C LYS A 132 -9.82 -7.02 9.45
N PHE A 133 -9.49 -6.15 8.51
CA PHE A 133 -8.17 -5.54 8.42
C PHE A 133 -8.24 -4.16 7.76
N GLN A 134 -7.18 -3.38 7.95
CA GLN A 134 -7.04 -2.04 7.42
C GLN A 134 -5.61 -1.86 6.91
N THR A 135 -5.49 -1.17 5.77
CA THR A 135 -4.21 -0.83 5.14
C THR A 135 -4.22 0.62 4.73
N PHE A 136 -3.04 1.24 4.68
CA PHE A 136 -2.87 2.65 4.34
C PHE A 136 -1.98 2.77 3.09
N PRO A 137 -2.54 2.72 1.88
CA PRO A 137 -1.75 2.54 0.67
C PRO A 137 -0.75 3.68 0.43
N PHE A 138 -1.17 4.94 0.57
CA PHE A 138 -0.29 6.09 0.36
C PHE A 138 0.84 6.15 1.39
N SER A 139 0.53 5.99 2.67
CA SER A 139 1.55 5.96 3.73
C SER A 139 2.52 4.79 3.61
N SER A 140 2.04 3.63 3.16
CA SER A 140 2.90 2.46 2.93
C SER A 140 3.94 2.75 1.83
N VAL A 141 3.52 3.37 0.73
CA VAL A 141 4.42 3.77 -0.36
C VAL A 141 5.35 4.90 0.06
N ARG A 142 4.83 5.93 0.75
CA ARG A 142 5.64 7.04 1.27
C ARG A 142 6.77 6.53 2.14
N LYS A 143 6.45 5.66 3.10
CA LYS A 143 7.44 5.03 3.98
C LYS A 143 8.45 4.20 3.21
N ALA A 144 8.01 3.48 2.17
CA ALA A 144 8.92 2.72 1.31
C ALA A 144 9.95 3.62 0.62
N VAL A 145 9.48 4.76 0.08
CA VAL A 145 10.33 5.75 -0.59
C VAL A 145 11.28 6.42 0.41
N GLU A 146 10.79 6.85 1.57
CA GLU A 146 11.57 7.56 2.59
C GLU A 146 12.62 6.66 3.26
N GLU A 147 12.28 5.41 3.52
CA GLU A 147 13.18 4.45 4.19
C GLU A 147 14.01 3.61 3.20
N GLY A 148 13.81 3.79 1.87
CA GLY A 148 14.50 3.01 0.85
C GLY A 148 14.17 1.51 0.88
N ARG A 149 12.94 1.15 1.22
CA ARG A 149 12.50 -0.26 1.33
C ARG A 149 12.10 -0.82 -0.02
N GLU A 150 12.60 -2.01 -0.32
CA GLU A 150 12.28 -2.78 -1.53
C GLU A 150 11.26 -3.89 -1.22
N GLY A 151 10.31 -4.13 -2.14
CA GLY A 151 9.29 -5.18 -1.99
C GLY A 151 8.15 -4.98 -0.95
N PRO A 152 7.92 -3.78 -0.35
CA PRO A 152 7.02 -3.68 0.79
C PRO A 152 5.55 -3.94 0.44
N LEU A 153 5.12 -3.70 -0.80
CA LEU A 153 3.71 -3.81 -1.17
C LEU A 153 3.30 -5.27 -1.33
N GLN A 154 4.14 -6.08 -1.96
CA GLN A 154 3.91 -7.51 -2.03
C GLN A 154 3.94 -8.14 -0.62
N ASP A 155 4.88 -7.77 0.24
CA ASP A 155 4.91 -8.28 1.62
C ASP A 155 3.60 -7.99 2.39
N ILE A 156 3.01 -6.81 2.19
CA ILE A 156 1.68 -6.49 2.75
C ILE A 156 0.61 -7.44 2.20
N ILE A 157 0.60 -7.71 0.89
CA ILE A 157 -0.35 -8.65 0.28
C ILE A 157 -0.23 -10.05 0.92
N ASP A 158 0.98 -10.53 1.18
CA ASP A 158 1.17 -11.86 1.76
C ASP A 158 0.82 -11.90 3.24
N LEU A 159 1.11 -10.84 3.97
CA LEU A 159 0.70 -10.71 5.36
C LEU A 159 -0.83 -10.75 5.47
N ILE A 160 -1.54 -10.08 4.55
CA ILE A 160 -3.00 -10.17 4.46
C ILE A 160 -3.41 -11.61 4.17
N ASN A 161 -2.89 -12.25 3.11
CA ASN A 161 -3.26 -13.64 2.78
C ASN A 161 -3.02 -14.60 3.95
N LYS A 162 -1.91 -14.43 4.67
CA LYS A 162 -1.62 -15.20 5.89
C LYS A 162 -2.68 -14.95 6.95
N HIS A 163 -3.03 -13.70 7.22
CA HIS A 163 -4.08 -13.35 8.17
C HIS A 163 -5.44 -13.95 7.80
N LEU A 164 -5.83 -13.90 6.52
CA LEU A 164 -7.08 -14.53 6.05
C LEU A 164 -7.05 -16.05 6.25
N SER A 165 -5.91 -16.67 5.99
CA SER A 165 -5.74 -18.13 6.09
C SER A 165 -5.76 -18.60 7.55
N ASP A 166 -5.13 -17.85 8.45
CA ASP A 166 -5.10 -18.15 9.89
C ASP A 166 -6.50 -18.01 10.54
N GLN A 167 -7.41 -17.22 9.95
CA GLN A 167 -8.80 -17.06 10.42
C GLN A 167 -9.80 -18.04 9.79
N ALA A 168 -9.41 -18.78 8.75
CA ALA A 168 -10.25 -19.78 8.11
C ALA A 168 -10.27 -21.14 8.86
N ILE A 169 -9.52 -21.22 9.98
CA ILE A 169 -9.38 -22.38 10.88
C ILE A 169 -10.17 -22.10 12.15
#